data_AF-A0A2D5MRN1-F1
#
_entry.id   AF-A0A2D5MRN1-F1
#
_cell.length_a   1.000
_cell.length_b   1.000
_cell.length_c   1.000
_cell.angle_alpha   90.00
_cell.angle_beta   90.00
_cell.angle_gamma   90.00
#
_symmetry.space_group_name_H-M   'P 1'
#
loop_
_entity.id
_entity.type
_entity.pdbx_description
1 polymer ?
#
loop_
_entity_poly.entity_id
_entity_poly.type
_entity_poly.pdbx_seq_one_letter_code
_entity_poly.pdbx_strand_id
1 'polypeptide(L)'
;MNSIGYSHLLAFILHTVSAILAFLSQPESGLTLGKLVVPEVDFKGSNKTLLVVETDHVVFEDINIVGLIFTNEIITAVSHLLGVIGFFLYTDAMMRDGRHLESVRRYVEYAVTAGLLEVALLVGMGSTSFYQVLFILLSNVAIQLMGYMSERTQDRMRQIYYSLGGFVLLAPSITVIVWNATLVKGMERVEELAYFYLALYVLFGVHNLFDHVLPFWRNAIDRDTGYNILSVATKIGLSWLLIAITFKTYKDAGVALEPTIDMDFVVLQDALRYAIIAFVVVGLALTAFVLPKPKGSAVAATEAEKTGLMATIA
;
A
#
# COMPACT_ATOMS: atom_id res chain seq x y z
N MET A 1 -22.89 -14.17 11.30
CA MET A 1 -21.80 -14.58 10.40
C MET A 1 -20.73 -13.49 10.44
N ASN A 2 -19.45 -13.86 10.43
CA ASN A 2 -18.35 -12.91 10.59
C ASN A 2 -17.79 -12.53 9.20
N SER A 3 -18.34 -11.48 8.58
CA SER A 3 -17.89 -10.98 7.26
C SER A 3 -16.39 -10.68 7.23
N ILE A 4 -15.82 -10.24 8.36
CA ILE A 4 -14.41 -9.90 8.50
C ILE A 4 -13.56 -11.16 8.29
N GLY A 5 -13.89 -12.27 8.96
CA GLY A 5 -13.19 -13.55 8.80
C GLY A 5 -13.15 -14.03 7.35
N TYR A 6 -14.28 -13.95 6.63
CA TYR A 6 -14.33 -14.30 5.20
C TYR A 6 -13.49 -13.37 4.32
N SER A 7 -13.46 -12.06 4.63
CA SER A 7 -12.60 -11.13 3.90
C SER A 7 -11.11 -11.41 4.12
N HIS A 8 -10.69 -11.84 5.32
CA HIS A 8 -9.32 -12.32 5.54
C HIS A 8 -9.05 -13.61 4.78
N LEU A 9 -10.00 -14.55 4.72
CA LEU A 9 -9.81 -15.80 3.97
C LEU A 9 -9.60 -15.52 2.48
N LEU A 10 -10.42 -14.65 1.89
CA LEU A 10 -10.26 -14.23 0.51
C LEU A 10 -8.88 -13.57 0.29
N ALA A 11 -8.52 -12.60 1.13
CA ALA A 11 -7.24 -11.91 1.03
C ALA A 11 -6.05 -12.88 1.19
N PHE A 12 -6.11 -13.82 2.14
CA PHE A 12 -5.09 -14.85 2.31
C PHE A 12 -4.89 -15.69 1.05
N ILE A 13 -5.98 -16.18 0.44
CA ILE A 13 -5.91 -16.97 -0.79
C ILE A 13 -5.30 -16.14 -1.93
N LEU A 14 -5.79 -14.93 -2.14
CA LEU A 14 -5.34 -14.08 -3.24
C LEU A 14 -3.87 -13.68 -3.10
N HIS A 15 -3.43 -13.27 -1.91
CA HIS A 15 -2.02 -12.94 -1.65
C HIS A 15 -1.11 -14.18 -1.72
N THR A 16 -1.59 -15.35 -1.31
CA THR A 16 -0.82 -16.60 -1.46
C THR A 16 -0.62 -16.96 -2.93
N VAL A 17 -1.68 -16.88 -3.74
CA VAL A 17 -1.59 -17.13 -5.20
C VAL A 17 -0.69 -16.09 -5.85
N SER A 18 -0.85 -14.81 -5.51
CA SER A 18 0.00 -13.71 -5.97
C SER A 18 1.48 -13.93 -5.62
N ALA A 19 1.79 -14.34 -4.38
CA ALA A 19 3.15 -14.67 -3.96
C ALA A 19 3.73 -15.85 -4.75
N ILE A 20 2.97 -16.93 -4.94
CA ILE A 20 3.43 -18.08 -5.73
C ILE A 20 3.75 -17.65 -7.16
N LEU A 21 2.85 -16.89 -7.80
CA LEU A 21 3.06 -16.42 -9.16
C LEU A 21 4.24 -15.44 -9.26
N ALA A 22 4.43 -14.55 -8.28
CA ALA A 22 5.57 -13.63 -8.23
C ALA A 22 6.89 -14.40 -8.06
N PHE A 23 6.93 -15.43 -7.22
CA PHE A 23 8.08 -16.32 -7.06
C PHE A 23 8.43 -17.02 -8.38
N LEU A 24 7.43 -17.62 -9.04
CA LEU A 24 7.61 -18.30 -10.32
C LEU A 24 8.00 -17.36 -11.47
N SER A 25 7.74 -16.06 -11.32
CA SER A 25 8.07 -15.04 -12.32
C SER A 25 9.46 -14.45 -12.11
N GLN A 26 10.20 -14.78 -11.05
CA GLN A 26 11.55 -14.24 -10.85
C GLN A 26 12.48 -14.78 -11.95
N PRO A 27 13.08 -13.93 -12.79
CA PRO A 27 13.95 -14.42 -13.85
C PRO A 27 15.31 -14.84 -13.31
N GLU A 28 15.85 -15.92 -13.89
CA GLU A 28 17.12 -16.53 -13.47
C GLU A 28 18.33 -15.62 -13.72
N SER A 29 18.24 -14.72 -14.70
CA SER A 29 19.29 -13.76 -15.03
C SER A 29 19.50 -12.69 -13.97
N GLY A 30 18.65 -12.66 -12.93
CA GLY A 30 18.65 -11.60 -11.92
C GLY A 30 18.26 -10.29 -12.56
N LEU A 31 17.00 -9.87 -12.42
CA LEU A 31 16.65 -8.47 -12.64
C LEU A 31 17.34 -7.63 -11.55
N THR A 32 18.64 -7.36 -11.70
CA THR A 32 19.42 -6.46 -10.86
C THR A 32 19.00 -5.03 -11.20
N LEU A 33 17.85 -4.67 -10.65
CA LEU A 33 17.06 -3.52 -11.08
C LEU A 33 17.35 -2.26 -10.27
N GLY A 34 17.90 -2.41 -9.07
CA GLY A 34 18.06 -1.29 -8.15
C GLY A 34 19.42 -1.24 -7.49
N LYS A 35 20.02 -0.05 -7.50
CA LYS A 35 21.09 0.35 -6.59
C LYS A 35 20.58 1.49 -5.72
N LEU A 36 20.94 1.51 -4.45
CA LEU A 36 20.71 2.65 -3.58
C LEU A 36 22.04 3.30 -3.23
N VAL A 37 22.12 4.60 -3.46
CA VAL A 37 23.33 5.40 -3.30
C VAL A 37 23.08 6.60 -2.40
N VAL A 38 24.16 7.08 -1.79
CA VAL A 38 24.25 8.40 -1.16
C VAL A 38 25.33 9.22 -1.86
N PRO A 39 25.16 10.55 -2.01
CA PRO A 39 26.19 11.39 -2.59
C PRO A 39 27.40 11.45 -1.65
N GLU A 40 28.56 11.12 -2.18
CA GLU A 40 29.86 11.37 -1.60
C GLU A 40 30.44 12.64 -2.25
N VAL A 41 30.84 13.61 -1.42
CA VAL A 41 31.30 14.92 -1.90
C VAL A 41 32.75 15.12 -1.49
N ASP A 42 33.63 15.22 -2.48
CA ASP A 42 35.05 15.48 -2.30
C ASP A 42 35.38 16.94 -2.68
N PHE A 43 35.93 17.67 -1.71
CA PHE A 43 36.33 19.07 -1.86
C PHE A 43 37.83 19.15 -2.15
N LYS A 44 38.18 19.19 -3.43
CA LYS A 44 39.59 19.30 -3.86
C LYS A 44 40.00 20.75 -4.03
N GLY A 45 40.90 21.22 -3.16
CA GLY A 45 41.48 22.55 -3.25
C GLY A 45 42.72 22.59 -4.16
N SER A 46 42.77 23.59 -5.04
CA SER A 46 44.04 24.13 -5.55
C SER A 46 44.12 25.61 -5.20
N ASN A 47 45.33 26.21 -5.20
CA ASN A 47 45.64 27.55 -4.65
C ASN A 47 44.73 28.72 -5.09
N LYS A 48 43.78 28.55 -6.03
CA LYS A 48 42.77 29.55 -6.44
C LYS A 48 41.37 29.00 -6.77
N THR A 49 41.13 27.68 -6.69
CA THR A 49 39.83 27.07 -7.02
C THR A 49 39.50 25.93 -6.07
N LEU A 50 38.23 25.89 -5.65
CA LEU A 50 37.64 24.75 -4.96
C LEU A 50 36.89 23.92 -6.01
N LEU A 51 37.35 22.71 -6.28
CA LEU A 51 36.63 21.75 -7.11
C LEU A 51 35.77 20.88 -6.18
N VAL A 52 34.47 20.86 -6.45
CA VAL A 52 33.52 19.94 -5.79
C VAL A 52 33.32 18.76 -6.75
N VAL A 53 33.72 17.57 -6.32
CA VAL A 53 33.48 16.32 -7.05
C VAL A 53 32.41 15.55 -6.31
N GLU A 54 31.31 15.24 -7.00
CA GLU A 54 30.23 14.40 -6.47
C GLU A 54 30.32 13.00 -7.09
N THR A 55 30.35 11.98 -6.24
CA THR A 55 30.34 10.56 -6.63
C THR A 55 29.23 9.81 -5.90
N ASP A 56 28.78 8.70 -6.47
CA ASP A 56 27.81 7.81 -5.81
C ASP A 56 28.53 6.85 -4.85
N HIS A 57 28.23 6.90 -3.56
CA HIS A 57 28.57 5.81 -2.63
C HIS A 57 27.43 4.80 -2.58
N VAL A 58 27.72 3.55 -2.97
CA VAL A 58 26.73 2.46 -3.02
C VAL A 58 26.46 1.93 -1.62
N VAL A 59 25.21 2.05 -1.17
CA VAL A 59 24.73 1.51 0.12
C VAL A 59 24.15 0.11 -0.07
N PHE A 60 23.36 -0.08 -1.13
CA PHE A 60 22.80 -1.37 -1.52
C PHE A 60 22.93 -1.56 -3.04
N GLU A 61 23.22 -2.78 -3.45
CA GLU A 61 23.31 -3.21 -4.85
C GLU A 61 22.40 -4.42 -5.09
N ASP A 62 22.14 -4.70 -6.36
CA ASP A 62 21.42 -5.90 -6.82
C ASP A 62 20.03 -6.11 -6.19
N ILE A 63 19.29 -5.02 -5.98
CA ILE A 63 17.94 -5.10 -5.42
C ILE A 63 17.01 -5.76 -6.44
N ASN A 64 16.49 -6.95 -6.08
CA ASN A 64 15.50 -7.68 -6.86
C ASN A 64 14.07 -7.18 -6.53
N ILE A 65 13.50 -6.40 -7.45
CA ILE A 65 12.17 -5.79 -7.30
C ILE A 65 11.05 -6.82 -7.24
N VAL A 66 11.12 -7.88 -8.06
CA VAL A 66 10.15 -8.98 -8.01
C VAL A 66 10.27 -9.75 -6.70
N GLY A 67 11.50 -9.89 -6.18
CA GLY A 67 11.77 -10.45 -4.85
C GLY A 67 11.18 -9.61 -3.71
N LEU A 68 11.24 -8.28 -3.79
CA LEU A 68 10.58 -7.39 -2.84
C LEU A 68 9.06 -7.55 -2.87
N ILE A 69 8.47 -7.63 -4.08
CA ILE A 69 7.04 -7.89 -4.25
C ILE A 69 6.65 -9.24 -3.65
N PHE A 70 7.39 -10.30 -3.96
CA PHE A 70 7.17 -11.62 -3.38
C PHE A 70 7.17 -11.57 -1.84
N THR A 71 8.18 -10.92 -1.27
CA THR A 71 8.31 -10.76 0.19
C THR A 71 7.13 -10.01 0.78
N ASN A 72 6.71 -8.92 0.12
CA ASN A 72 5.53 -8.16 0.50
C ASN A 72 4.26 -9.02 0.54
N GLU A 73 4.01 -9.78 -0.52
CA GLU A 73 2.84 -10.65 -0.65
C GLU A 73 2.83 -11.78 0.39
N ILE A 74 3.99 -12.36 0.71
CA ILE A 74 4.11 -13.39 1.77
C ILE A 74 3.78 -12.81 3.14
N ILE A 75 4.34 -11.64 3.49
CA ILE A 75 4.06 -11.00 4.78
C ILE A 75 2.57 -10.67 4.90
N THR A 76 1.97 -10.11 3.85
CA THR A 76 0.53 -9.83 3.82
C THR A 76 -0.31 -11.12 3.92
N ALA A 77 0.04 -12.18 3.18
CA ALA A 77 -0.65 -13.48 3.27
C ALA A 77 -0.60 -14.05 4.69
N VAL A 78 0.58 -14.09 5.31
CA VAL A 78 0.74 -14.55 6.71
C VAL A 78 -0.11 -13.70 7.66
N SER A 79 -0.11 -12.39 7.49
CA SER A 79 -0.94 -11.50 8.31
C SER A 79 -2.43 -11.80 8.15
N HIS A 80 -2.93 -12.04 6.93
CA HIS A 80 -4.32 -12.46 6.74
C HIS A 80 -4.61 -13.85 7.27
N LEU A 81 -3.66 -14.80 7.22
CA LEU A 81 -3.80 -16.11 7.88
C LEU A 81 -3.98 -15.96 9.39
N LEU A 82 -3.23 -15.07 10.04
CA LEU A 82 -3.44 -14.74 11.46
C LEU A 82 -4.84 -14.16 11.70
N GLY A 83 -5.33 -13.32 10.78
CA GLY A 83 -6.71 -12.83 10.79
C GLY A 83 -7.75 -13.94 10.65
N VAL A 84 -7.53 -14.92 9.76
CA VAL A 84 -8.39 -16.11 9.59
C VAL A 84 -8.42 -16.91 10.89
N ILE A 85 -7.25 -17.29 11.42
CA ILE A 85 -7.14 -18.04 12.68
C ILE A 85 -7.86 -17.27 13.80
N GLY A 86 -7.61 -15.97 13.93
CA GLY A 86 -8.23 -15.12 14.92
C GLY A 86 -9.75 -15.09 14.82
N PHE A 87 -10.30 -14.80 13.62
CA PHE A 87 -11.73 -14.60 13.46
C PHE A 87 -12.56 -15.88 13.35
N PHE A 88 -11.97 -17.02 13.01
CA PHE A 88 -12.65 -18.32 12.97
C PHE A 88 -12.47 -19.15 14.25
N LEU A 89 -11.32 -19.06 14.93
CA LEU A 89 -11.03 -19.87 16.13
C LEU A 89 -11.06 -19.07 17.43
N TYR A 90 -10.79 -17.76 17.38
CA TYR A 90 -10.67 -16.89 18.56
C TYR A 90 -11.53 -15.62 18.45
N THR A 91 -12.73 -15.73 17.87
CA THR A 91 -13.59 -14.58 17.53
C THR A 91 -13.83 -13.65 18.71
N ASP A 92 -14.09 -14.21 19.90
CA ASP A 92 -14.35 -13.40 21.10
C ASP A 92 -13.15 -12.53 21.49
N ALA A 93 -11.92 -13.01 21.31
CA ALA A 93 -10.73 -12.22 21.58
C ALA A 93 -10.55 -11.12 20.53
N MET A 94 -10.80 -11.45 19.25
CA MET A 94 -10.70 -10.49 18.14
C MET A 94 -11.77 -9.40 18.18
N MET A 95 -12.94 -9.67 18.77
CA MET A 95 -14.04 -8.69 18.87
C MET A 95 -13.98 -7.83 20.14
N ARG A 96 -13.11 -8.13 21.11
CA ARG A 96 -12.94 -7.34 22.34
C ARG A 96 -12.31 -5.98 22.08
N ASP A 97 -12.56 -5.03 22.99
CA ASP A 97 -11.95 -3.69 23.03
C ASP A 97 -11.98 -2.96 21.68
N GLY A 98 -13.14 -3.01 21.00
CA GLY A 98 -13.30 -2.36 19.69
C GLY A 98 -12.42 -2.96 18.59
N ARG A 99 -12.10 -4.26 18.69
CA ARG A 99 -11.24 -5.02 17.77
C ARG A 99 -9.76 -4.61 17.82
N HIS A 100 -9.25 -4.39 19.03
CA HIS A 100 -7.87 -3.95 19.23
C HIS A 100 -6.83 -4.86 18.57
N LEU A 101 -6.97 -6.18 18.70
CA LEU A 101 -6.04 -7.15 18.08
C LEU A 101 -6.02 -7.06 16.56
N GLU A 102 -7.18 -6.87 15.92
CA GLU A 102 -7.26 -6.68 14.46
C GLU A 102 -6.61 -5.35 14.04
N SER A 103 -6.83 -4.29 14.81
CA SER A 103 -6.18 -2.99 14.59
C SER A 103 -4.65 -3.10 14.68
N VAL A 104 -4.12 -3.75 15.72
CA VAL A 104 -2.67 -3.98 15.88
C VAL A 104 -2.13 -4.79 14.70
N ARG A 105 -2.76 -5.92 14.36
CA ARG A 105 -2.35 -6.77 13.24
C ARG A 105 -2.27 -5.96 11.94
N ARG A 106 -3.32 -5.20 11.62
CA ARG A 106 -3.41 -4.40 10.41
C ARG A 106 -2.33 -3.33 10.34
N TYR A 107 -2.18 -2.48 11.35
CA TYR A 107 -1.22 -1.38 11.29
C TYR A 107 0.24 -1.85 11.37
N VAL A 108 0.54 -2.95 12.07
CA VAL A 108 1.87 -3.56 12.03
C VAL A 108 2.17 -4.11 10.63
N GLU A 109 1.23 -4.83 10.02
CA GLU A 109 1.40 -5.32 8.65
C GLU A 109 1.56 -4.16 7.67
N TYR A 110 0.71 -3.13 7.72
CA TYR A 110 0.80 -1.99 6.81
C TYR A 110 2.08 -1.17 7.02
N ALA A 111 2.62 -1.11 8.24
CA ALA A 111 3.86 -0.37 8.51
C ALA A 111 5.05 -0.98 7.78
N VAL A 112 5.01 -2.30 7.57
CA VAL A 112 6.02 -3.03 6.81
C VAL A 112 5.66 -3.06 5.32
N THR A 113 4.48 -3.57 4.99
CA THR A 113 4.11 -3.93 3.61
C THR A 113 3.83 -2.73 2.72
N ALA A 114 3.16 -1.68 3.22
CA ALA A 114 2.96 -0.48 2.41
C ALA A 114 4.31 0.20 2.09
N GLY A 115 5.23 0.23 3.06
CA GLY A 115 6.59 0.75 2.87
C GLY A 115 7.41 -0.10 1.89
N LEU A 116 7.37 -1.44 2.01
CA LEU A 116 8.05 -2.32 1.06
C LEU A 116 7.52 -2.14 -0.38
N LEU A 117 6.20 -2.00 -0.54
CA LEU A 117 5.58 -1.77 -1.84
C LEU A 117 5.97 -0.40 -2.41
N GLU A 118 5.97 0.66 -1.60
CA GLU A 118 6.43 1.99 -2.02
C GLU A 118 7.90 1.97 -2.45
N VAL A 119 8.76 1.24 -1.73
CA VAL A 119 10.17 1.05 -2.12
C VAL A 119 10.28 0.26 -3.42
N ALA A 120 9.51 -0.81 -3.58
CA ALA A 120 9.49 -1.57 -4.84
C ALA A 120 9.05 -0.70 -6.02
N LEU A 121 8.05 0.16 -5.85
CA LEU A 121 7.62 1.13 -6.86
C LEU A 121 8.73 2.14 -7.16
N LEU A 122 9.29 2.80 -6.14
CA LEU A 122 10.29 3.84 -6.33
C LEU A 122 11.56 3.31 -7.00
N VAL A 123 12.11 2.20 -6.49
CA VAL A 123 13.32 1.58 -7.04
C VAL A 123 13.04 0.88 -8.37
N GLY A 124 11.86 0.26 -8.52
CA GLY A 124 11.44 -0.38 -9.78
C GLY A 124 11.26 0.62 -10.93
N MET A 125 11.03 1.89 -10.62
CA MET A 125 11.05 3.02 -11.56
C MET A 125 12.46 3.61 -11.78
N GLY A 126 13.50 3.00 -11.22
CA GLY A 126 14.90 3.39 -11.42
C GLY A 126 15.43 4.46 -10.48
N SER A 127 14.71 4.86 -9.42
CA SER A 127 15.28 5.76 -8.42
C SER A 127 16.38 5.06 -7.64
N THR A 128 17.50 5.77 -7.44
CA THR A 128 18.68 5.27 -6.72
C THR A 128 18.89 5.96 -5.38
N SER A 129 18.03 6.88 -4.96
CA SER A 129 18.28 7.67 -3.75
C SER A 129 17.98 6.88 -2.47
N PHE A 130 19.01 6.54 -1.69
CA PHE A 130 18.82 5.91 -0.38
C PHE A 130 18.00 6.79 0.58
N TYR A 131 18.18 8.11 0.53
CA TYR A 131 17.44 9.06 1.37
C TYR A 131 15.94 9.07 1.08
N GLN A 132 15.53 8.95 -0.19
CA GLN A 132 14.11 8.87 -0.54
C GLN A 132 13.47 7.58 0.01
N VAL A 133 14.18 6.45 -0.10
CA VAL A 133 13.75 5.17 0.47
C VAL A 133 13.60 5.27 1.99
N LEU A 134 14.60 5.82 2.69
CA LEU A 134 14.54 5.99 4.14
C LEU A 134 13.38 6.90 4.55
N PHE A 135 13.18 8.02 3.83
CA PHE A 135 12.07 8.93 4.07
C PHE A 135 10.71 8.23 3.94
N ILE A 136 10.52 7.45 2.88
CA ILE A 136 9.28 6.69 2.65
C ILE A 136 9.01 5.71 3.78
N LEU A 137 10.02 4.90 4.16
CA LEU A 137 9.86 3.89 5.20
C LEU A 137 9.50 4.51 6.55
N LEU A 138 10.21 5.57 6.96
CA LEU A 138 9.94 6.26 8.23
C LEU A 138 8.58 6.96 8.22
N SER A 139 8.22 7.61 7.10
CA SER A 139 6.93 8.28 6.97
C SER A 139 5.78 7.27 6.97
N ASN A 140 5.93 6.12 6.31
CA ASN A 140 4.92 5.05 6.33
C ASN A 140 4.67 4.55 7.76
N VAL A 141 5.72 4.28 8.54
CA VAL A 141 5.57 3.88 9.95
C VAL A 141 4.78 4.93 10.74
N ALA A 142 5.11 6.22 10.56
CA ALA A 142 4.38 7.31 11.22
C ALA A 142 2.91 7.37 10.79
N ILE A 143 2.61 7.23 9.50
CA ILE A 143 1.23 7.20 8.96
C ILE A 143 0.43 6.06 9.58
N GLN A 144 1.00 4.85 9.65
CA GLN A 144 0.31 3.71 10.27
C GLN A 144 0.11 3.91 11.77
N LEU A 145 1.04 4.55 12.46
CA LEU A 145 0.89 4.89 13.86
C LEU A 145 -0.26 5.89 14.08
N MET A 146 -0.39 6.89 13.19
CA MET A 146 -1.51 7.84 13.21
C MET A 146 -2.86 7.14 12.99
N GLY A 147 -2.93 6.20 12.04
CA GLY A 147 -4.12 5.37 11.83
C GLY A 147 -4.49 4.54 13.06
N TYR A 148 -3.51 3.86 13.67
CA TYR A 148 -3.71 3.12 14.91
C TYR A 148 -4.21 4.02 16.04
N MET A 149 -3.58 5.18 16.25
CA MET A 149 -4.00 6.13 17.28
C MET A 149 -5.41 6.66 17.04
N SER A 150 -5.80 6.88 15.78
CA SER A 150 -7.18 7.21 15.41
C SER A 150 -8.17 6.16 15.93
N GLU A 151 -7.89 4.87 15.72
CA GLU A 151 -8.80 3.82 16.16
C GLU A 151 -8.80 3.59 17.68
N ARG A 152 -7.76 4.01 18.40
CA ARG A 152 -7.64 3.80 19.84
C ARG A 152 -8.21 4.91 20.71
N THR A 153 -8.41 6.10 20.16
CA THR A 153 -9.11 7.16 20.89
C THR A 153 -10.62 7.01 20.76
N GLN A 154 -11.36 7.38 21.81
CA GLN A 154 -12.83 7.49 21.77
C GLN A 154 -13.30 8.91 21.41
N ASP A 155 -12.39 9.88 21.43
CA ASP A 155 -12.66 11.28 21.08
C ASP A 155 -12.70 11.44 19.56
N ARG A 156 -13.88 11.74 19.03
CA ARG A 156 -14.15 11.89 17.60
C ARG A 156 -13.29 12.96 16.92
N MET A 157 -13.06 14.09 17.58
CA MET A 157 -12.24 15.16 17.00
C MET A 157 -10.78 14.74 16.90
N ARG A 158 -10.28 14.03 17.92
CA ARG A 158 -8.93 13.42 17.84
C ARG A 158 -8.83 12.40 16.72
N GLN A 159 -9.85 11.56 16.50
CA GLN A 159 -9.88 10.62 15.37
C GLN A 159 -9.72 11.34 14.02
N ILE A 160 -10.47 12.43 13.83
CA ILE A 160 -10.40 13.26 12.62
C ILE A 160 -9.02 13.89 12.48
N TYR A 161 -8.45 14.45 13.56
CA TYR A 161 -7.12 15.05 13.53
C TYR A 161 -6.02 14.02 13.21
N TYR A 162 -6.08 12.82 13.78
CA TYR A 162 -5.13 11.76 13.44
C TYR A 162 -5.27 11.32 11.98
N SER A 163 -6.50 11.22 11.47
CA SER A 163 -6.75 10.88 10.06
C SER A 163 -6.21 11.95 9.10
N LEU A 164 -6.47 13.23 9.38
CA LEU A 164 -5.94 14.35 8.58
C LEU A 164 -4.42 14.45 8.68
N GLY A 165 -3.86 14.24 9.87
CA GLY A 165 -2.40 14.19 10.08
C GLY A 165 -1.75 13.08 9.25
N GLY A 166 -2.37 11.89 9.19
CA GLY A 166 -1.94 10.80 8.32
C GLY A 166 -1.93 11.19 6.84
N PHE A 167 -2.97 11.90 6.36
CA PHE A 167 -3.01 12.42 4.99
C PHE A 167 -1.89 13.41 4.69
N VAL A 168 -1.64 14.34 5.61
CA VAL A 168 -0.56 15.34 5.46
C VAL A 168 0.80 14.65 5.40
N LEU A 169 1.02 13.61 6.19
CA LEU A 169 2.24 12.80 6.15
C LEU A 169 2.36 11.96 4.87
N LEU A 170 1.24 11.49 4.32
CA LEU A 170 1.22 10.69 3.09
C LEU A 170 1.53 11.53 1.83
N ALA A 171 1.13 12.80 1.81
CA ALA A 171 1.26 13.65 0.62
C ALA A 171 2.71 13.78 0.09
N PRO A 172 3.75 13.99 0.94
CA PRO A 172 5.14 13.95 0.50
C PRO A 172 5.57 12.63 -0.14
N SER A 173 5.25 11.47 0.45
CA SER A 173 5.60 10.16 -0.11
C SER A 173 4.93 9.95 -1.48
N ILE A 174 3.66 10.33 -1.59
CA ILE A 174 2.95 10.32 -2.88
C ILE A 174 3.65 11.22 -3.90
N THR A 175 4.02 12.43 -3.50
CA THR A 175 4.68 13.39 -4.39
C THR A 175 6.01 12.84 -4.90
N VAL A 176 6.82 12.23 -4.03
CA VAL A 176 8.11 11.63 -4.41
C VAL A 176 7.91 10.55 -5.48
N ILE A 177 6.97 9.62 -5.28
CA ILE A 177 6.72 8.52 -6.21
C ILE A 177 6.14 9.03 -7.54
N VAL A 178 5.12 9.89 -7.49
CA VAL A 178 4.47 10.42 -8.70
C VAL A 178 5.40 11.31 -9.50
N TRP A 179 6.16 12.19 -8.84
CA TRP A 179 7.14 13.02 -9.51
C TRP A 179 8.29 12.21 -10.10
N ASN A 180 8.74 11.15 -9.40
CA ASN A 180 9.75 10.26 -9.98
C ASN A 180 9.24 9.66 -11.29
N ALA A 181 8.00 9.15 -11.32
CA ALA A 181 7.41 8.54 -12.50
C ALA A 181 7.36 9.46 -13.72
N THR A 182 7.07 10.76 -13.56
CA THR A 182 7.03 11.72 -14.68
C THR A 182 8.40 12.07 -15.25
N LEU A 183 9.48 11.70 -14.56
CA LEU A 183 10.85 11.88 -15.02
C LEU A 183 11.45 10.62 -15.65
N VAL A 184 10.79 9.47 -15.50
CA VAL A 184 11.24 8.19 -16.06
C VAL A 184 11.08 8.21 -17.58
N LYS A 185 12.11 7.73 -18.29
CA LYS A 185 12.09 7.56 -19.75
C LYS A 185 12.31 6.10 -20.10
N GLY A 186 11.63 5.62 -21.15
CA GLY A 186 11.79 4.25 -21.65
C GLY A 186 10.97 3.18 -20.92
N MET A 187 10.18 3.55 -19.91
CA MET A 187 9.20 2.66 -19.27
C MET A 187 7.79 3.04 -19.69
N GLU A 188 7.16 2.22 -20.53
CA GLU A 188 5.79 2.47 -20.98
C GLU A 188 4.83 2.45 -19.78
N ARG A 189 3.96 3.47 -19.66
CA ARG A 189 2.85 3.54 -18.70
C ARG A 189 3.24 3.63 -17.22
N VAL A 190 4.49 3.98 -16.94
CA VAL A 190 4.98 4.22 -15.57
C VAL A 190 4.21 5.35 -14.84
N GLU A 191 3.81 6.41 -15.56
CA GLU A 191 2.97 7.48 -14.98
C GLU A 191 1.59 6.97 -14.57
N GLU A 192 0.99 6.09 -15.38
CA GLU A 192 -0.30 5.49 -15.07
C GLU A 192 -0.22 4.64 -13.80
N LEU A 193 0.84 3.83 -13.64
CA LEU A 193 1.12 3.09 -12.40
C LEU A 193 1.16 4.03 -11.19
N ALA A 194 1.85 5.16 -11.31
CA ALA A 194 1.97 6.14 -10.23
C ALA A 194 0.64 6.83 -9.89
N TYR A 195 -0.21 7.10 -10.90
CA TYR A 195 -1.55 7.65 -10.66
C TYR A 195 -2.49 6.63 -10.01
N PHE A 196 -2.40 5.34 -10.39
CA PHE A 196 -3.11 4.28 -9.70
C PHE A 196 -2.65 4.14 -8.26
N TYR A 197 -1.33 4.20 -8.02
CA TYR A 197 -0.76 4.23 -6.67
C TYR A 197 -1.34 5.39 -5.85
N LEU A 198 -1.32 6.62 -6.38
CA LEU A 198 -1.90 7.80 -5.74
C LEU A 198 -3.37 7.58 -5.39
N ALA A 199 -4.18 7.13 -6.35
CA ALA A 199 -5.61 6.93 -6.13
C ALA A 199 -5.87 5.88 -5.04
N LEU A 200 -5.19 4.74 -5.11
CA LEU A 200 -5.37 3.64 -4.18
C LEU A 200 -4.90 3.98 -2.76
N TYR A 201 -3.77 4.68 -2.60
CA TYR A 201 -3.28 5.09 -1.28
C TYR A 201 -4.16 6.18 -0.66
N VAL A 202 -4.67 7.13 -1.46
CA VAL A 202 -5.64 8.13 -0.99
C VAL A 202 -6.92 7.45 -0.51
N LEU A 203 -7.40 6.39 -1.17
CA LEU A 203 -8.60 5.66 -0.75
C LEU A 203 -8.50 5.07 0.67
N PHE A 204 -7.30 4.67 1.13
CA PHE A 204 -7.12 4.24 2.53
C PHE A 204 -7.40 5.36 3.52
N GLY A 205 -6.85 6.55 3.26
CA GLY A 205 -7.10 7.73 4.09
C GLY A 205 -8.56 8.16 4.04
N VAL A 206 -9.18 8.11 2.85
CA VAL A 206 -10.58 8.50 2.66
C VAL A 206 -11.49 7.53 3.41
N HIS A 207 -11.24 6.23 3.31
CA HIS A 207 -11.97 5.20 4.04
C HIS A 207 -11.89 5.43 5.56
N ASN A 208 -10.70 5.72 6.09
CA ASN A 208 -10.52 6.04 7.52
C ASN A 208 -11.33 7.29 7.93
N LEU A 209 -11.15 8.39 7.18
CA LEU A 209 -11.81 9.65 7.47
C LEU A 209 -13.33 9.49 7.40
N PHE A 210 -13.84 8.78 6.40
CA PHE A 210 -15.27 8.54 6.21
C PHE A 210 -15.87 7.67 7.31
N ASP A 211 -15.14 6.67 7.83
CA ASP A 211 -15.57 5.94 9.03
C ASP A 211 -15.78 6.89 10.21
N HIS A 212 -14.95 7.93 10.30
CA HIS A 212 -15.06 8.91 11.37
C HIS A 212 -16.14 9.98 11.13
N VAL A 213 -16.32 10.49 9.91
CA VAL A 213 -17.16 11.69 9.65
C VAL A 213 -18.49 11.39 8.97
N LEU A 214 -18.64 10.24 8.30
CA LEU A 214 -19.83 9.91 7.50
C LEU A 214 -20.59 8.73 8.14
N PRO A 215 -21.70 8.98 8.85
CA PRO A 215 -22.50 7.93 9.47
C PRO A 215 -22.97 6.86 8.47
N PHE A 216 -23.37 7.28 7.26
CA PHE A 216 -23.82 6.33 6.24
C PHE A 216 -22.69 5.38 5.82
N TRP A 217 -21.45 5.87 5.71
CA TRP A 217 -20.30 5.06 5.32
C TRP A 217 -19.99 4.02 6.38
N ARG A 218 -19.81 4.48 7.63
CA ARG A 218 -19.60 3.63 8.80
C ARG A 218 -20.71 2.58 8.98
N ASN A 219 -21.96 2.96 8.67
CA ASN A 219 -23.12 2.06 8.78
C ASN A 219 -23.28 1.13 7.57
N ALA A 220 -22.77 1.47 6.39
CA ALA A 220 -22.81 0.62 5.21
C ALA A 220 -21.62 -0.36 5.17
N ILE A 221 -20.40 0.13 5.34
CA ILE A 221 -19.18 -0.65 5.17
C ILE A 221 -18.58 -0.93 6.54
N ASP A 222 -18.22 -2.18 6.81
CA ASP A 222 -17.42 -2.50 8.00
C ASP A 222 -15.97 -2.05 7.78
N ARG A 223 -15.41 -1.30 8.73
CA ARG A 223 -14.07 -0.69 8.62
C ARG A 223 -12.99 -1.69 8.22
N ASP A 224 -12.87 -2.81 8.93
CA ASP A 224 -11.80 -3.79 8.69
C ASP A 224 -12.01 -4.51 7.35
N THR A 225 -13.26 -4.80 7.02
CA THR A 225 -13.62 -5.41 5.73
C THR A 225 -13.25 -4.47 4.56
N GLY A 226 -13.53 -3.17 4.68
CA GLY A 226 -13.14 -2.16 3.69
C GLY A 226 -11.62 -2.07 3.52
N TYR A 227 -10.86 -2.09 4.61
CA TYR A 227 -9.39 -2.15 4.56
C TYR A 227 -8.86 -3.42 3.88
N ASN A 228 -9.47 -4.58 4.13
CA ASN A 228 -9.07 -5.82 3.47
C ASN A 228 -9.28 -5.74 1.95
N ILE A 229 -10.41 -5.19 1.48
CA ILE A 229 -10.67 -5.00 0.04
C ILE A 229 -9.65 -4.04 -0.57
N LEU A 230 -9.42 -2.88 0.05
CA LEU A 230 -8.44 -1.91 -0.42
C LEU A 230 -7.02 -2.49 -0.42
N SER A 231 -6.65 -3.29 0.59
CA SER A 231 -5.34 -3.94 0.69
C SER A 231 -5.09 -4.90 -0.45
N VAL A 232 -6.06 -5.75 -0.77
CA VAL A 232 -5.96 -6.67 -1.90
C VAL A 232 -5.81 -5.89 -3.21
N ALA A 233 -6.67 -4.90 -3.45
CA ALA A 233 -6.63 -4.09 -4.67
C ALA A 233 -5.29 -3.37 -4.84
N THR A 234 -4.78 -2.76 -3.78
CA THR A 234 -3.54 -1.97 -3.79
C THR A 234 -2.33 -2.86 -3.97
N LYS A 235 -2.15 -3.88 -3.13
CA LYS A 235 -0.94 -4.68 -3.13
C LYS A 235 -0.86 -5.54 -4.38
N ILE A 236 -1.89 -6.37 -4.65
CA ILE A 236 -1.90 -7.22 -5.84
C ILE A 236 -1.92 -6.34 -7.10
N GLY A 237 -2.78 -5.33 -7.15
CA GLY A 237 -2.90 -4.47 -8.31
C GLY A 237 -1.60 -3.78 -8.70
N LEU A 238 -0.98 -3.07 -7.75
CA LEU A 238 0.26 -2.33 -8.01
C LEU A 238 1.45 -3.26 -8.23
N SER A 239 1.54 -4.37 -7.52
CA SER A 239 2.60 -5.37 -7.71
C SER A 239 2.58 -5.93 -9.13
N TRP A 240 1.41 -6.36 -9.62
CA TRP A 240 1.31 -6.95 -10.95
C TRP A 240 1.41 -5.92 -12.08
N LEU A 241 0.96 -4.68 -11.86
CA LEU A 241 1.23 -3.59 -12.81
C LEU A 241 2.72 -3.29 -12.90
N LEU A 242 3.43 -3.21 -11.76
CA LEU A 242 4.87 -3.00 -11.74
C LEU A 242 5.62 -4.15 -12.44
N ILE A 243 5.30 -5.40 -12.12
CA ILE A 243 5.89 -6.58 -12.78
C ILE A 243 5.69 -6.51 -14.30
N ALA A 244 4.46 -6.24 -14.75
CA ALA A 244 4.15 -6.18 -16.17
C ALA A 244 4.91 -5.05 -16.89
N ILE A 245 5.02 -3.88 -16.27
CA ILE A 245 5.80 -2.74 -16.81
C ILE A 245 7.29 -3.09 -16.86
N THR A 246 7.83 -3.66 -15.79
CA THR A 246 9.24 -4.08 -15.72
C THR A 246 9.54 -5.10 -16.82
N PHE A 247 8.72 -6.14 -16.98
CA PHE A 247 9.00 -7.20 -17.95
C PHE A 247 8.91 -6.70 -19.38
N LYS A 248 7.93 -5.83 -19.66
CA LYS A 248 7.84 -5.14 -20.94
C LYS A 248 9.07 -4.28 -21.21
N THR A 249 9.51 -3.49 -20.24
CA THR A 249 10.70 -2.63 -20.38
C THR A 249 11.94 -3.45 -20.74
N TYR A 250 12.12 -4.61 -20.09
CA TYR A 250 13.22 -5.52 -20.40
C TYR A 250 13.12 -6.15 -21.77
N LYS A 251 11.91 -6.59 -22.16
CA LYS A 251 11.64 -7.13 -23.50
C LYS A 251 11.93 -6.10 -24.59
N ASP A 252 11.47 -4.86 -24.41
CA ASP A 252 11.69 -3.76 -25.35
C ASP A 252 13.17 -3.37 -25.43
N ALA A 253 13.93 -3.53 -24.35
CA ALA A 253 15.38 -3.35 -24.31
C ALA A 253 16.18 -4.52 -24.92
N GLY A 254 15.50 -5.59 -25.35
CA GLY A 254 16.14 -6.78 -25.93
C GLY A 254 16.81 -7.70 -24.91
N VAL A 255 16.47 -7.58 -23.62
CA VAL A 255 16.98 -8.47 -22.57
C VAL A 255 16.23 -9.79 -22.60
N ALA A 256 16.95 -10.90 -22.73
CA ALA A 256 16.37 -12.23 -22.64
C ALA A 256 15.88 -12.51 -21.21
N LEU A 257 14.57 -12.71 -21.05
CA LEU A 257 13.96 -13.18 -19.82
C LEU A 257 13.87 -14.71 -19.88
N GLU A 258 14.37 -15.38 -18.85
CA GLU A 258 14.22 -16.82 -18.65
C GLU A 258 13.39 -17.10 -17.39
N PRO A 259 12.22 -17.77 -17.52
CA PRO A 259 11.66 -18.33 -18.75
C PRO A 259 11.15 -17.26 -19.72
N THR A 260 11.15 -17.56 -21.03
CA THR A 260 10.59 -16.65 -22.04
C THR A 260 9.07 -16.57 -21.87
N ILE A 261 8.57 -15.38 -21.61
CA ILE A 261 7.15 -15.10 -21.45
C ILE A 261 6.64 -14.44 -22.73
N ASP A 262 5.96 -15.23 -23.57
CA ASP A 262 5.27 -14.71 -24.74
C ASP A 262 3.88 -14.20 -24.35
N MET A 263 3.86 -12.98 -23.80
CA MET A 263 2.65 -12.30 -23.37
C MET A 263 2.62 -10.87 -23.93
N ASP A 264 1.41 -10.41 -24.25
CA ASP A 264 1.14 -9.00 -24.50
C ASP A 264 1.02 -8.27 -23.15
N PHE A 265 2.12 -7.68 -22.71
CA PHE A 265 2.17 -6.96 -21.44
C PHE A 265 1.32 -5.70 -21.43
N VAL A 266 1.01 -5.08 -22.58
CA VAL A 266 0.13 -3.90 -22.63
C VAL A 266 -1.31 -4.32 -22.35
N VAL A 267 -1.76 -5.41 -22.99
CA VAL A 267 -3.09 -6.00 -22.72
C VAL A 267 -3.19 -6.48 -21.27
N LEU A 268 -2.14 -7.11 -20.72
CA LEU A 268 -2.11 -7.48 -19.30
C LEU A 268 -2.28 -6.25 -18.39
N GLN A 269 -1.56 -5.15 -18.66
CA GLN A 269 -1.69 -3.91 -17.88
C GLN A 269 -3.10 -3.33 -17.98
N ASP A 270 -3.75 -3.37 -19.15
CA ASP A 270 -5.15 -2.94 -19.30
C ASP A 270 -6.09 -3.81 -18.46
N ALA A 271 -5.97 -5.13 -18.58
CA ALA A 271 -6.79 -6.07 -17.82
C ALA A 271 -6.63 -5.87 -16.31
N LEU A 272 -5.39 -5.69 -15.82
CA LEU A 272 -5.11 -5.43 -14.41
C LEU A 272 -5.77 -4.13 -13.93
N ARG A 273 -5.66 -3.03 -14.68
CA ARG A 273 -6.28 -1.74 -14.30
C ARG A 273 -7.80 -1.85 -14.15
N TYR A 274 -8.47 -2.46 -15.14
CA TYR A 274 -9.92 -2.66 -15.05
C TYR A 274 -10.30 -3.65 -13.95
N ALA A 275 -9.51 -4.70 -13.73
CA ALA A 275 -9.74 -5.66 -12.65
C ALA A 275 -9.62 -5.00 -11.27
N ILE A 276 -8.63 -4.13 -11.06
CA ILE A 276 -8.45 -3.38 -9.81
C ILE A 276 -9.66 -2.48 -9.55
N ILE A 277 -10.08 -1.69 -10.55
CA ILE A 277 -11.24 -0.80 -10.43
C ILE A 277 -12.50 -1.60 -10.12
N ALA A 278 -12.73 -2.67 -10.89
CA ALA A 278 -13.88 -3.55 -10.68
C ALA A 278 -13.86 -4.18 -9.29
N PHE A 279 -12.69 -4.65 -8.82
CA PHE A 279 -12.55 -5.25 -7.50
C PHE A 279 -12.85 -4.26 -6.38
N VAL A 280 -12.37 -3.02 -6.46
CA VAL A 280 -12.68 -1.97 -5.48
C VAL A 280 -14.17 -1.64 -5.50
N VAL A 281 -14.73 -1.34 -6.67
CA VAL A 281 -16.14 -0.92 -6.79
C VAL A 281 -17.09 -2.03 -6.37
N VAL A 282 -16.91 -3.24 -6.92
CA VAL A 282 -17.77 -4.39 -6.60
C VAL A 282 -17.53 -4.87 -5.18
N GLY A 283 -16.28 -4.94 -4.72
CA GLY A 283 -15.95 -5.34 -3.35
C GLY A 283 -16.58 -4.41 -2.32
N LEU A 284 -16.46 -3.09 -2.49
CA LEU A 284 -17.10 -2.12 -1.60
C LEU A 284 -18.64 -2.18 -1.72
N ALA A 285 -19.20 -2.37 -2.91
CA ALA A 285 -20.65 -2.55 -3.06
C ALA A 285 -21.17 -3.81 -2.36
N LEU A 286 -20.49 -4.95 -2.50
CA LEU A 286 -20.86 -6.20 -1.82
C LEU A 286 -20.79 -6.05 -0.30
N THR A 287 -19.76 -5.37 0.21
CA THR A 287 -19.65 -5.10 1.65
C THR A 287 -20.73 -4.15 2.15
N ALA A 288 -21.11 -3.15 1.36
CA ALA A 288 -22.14 -2.18 1.71
C ALA A 288 -23.58 -2.76 1.69
N PHE A 289 -23.89 -3.62 0.71
CA PHE A 289 -25.27 -3.98 0.40
C PHE A 289 -25.61 -5.47 0.55
N VAL A 290 -24.61 -6.36 0.63
CA VAL A 290 -24.84 -7.82 0.59
C VAL A 290 -24.33 -8.51 1.86
N LEU A 291 -23.14 -8.18 2.32
CA LEU A 291 -22.51 -8.91 3.41
C LEU A 291 -23.10 -8.52 4.78
N PRO A 292 -23.50 -9.51 5.61
CA PRO A 292 -24.04 -9.23 6.94
C PRO A 292 -22.94 -8.70 7.85
N LYS A 293 -23.21 -7.58 8.52
CA LYS A 293 -22.27 -7.01 9.47
C LYS A 293 -22.12 -7.87 10.74
N PRO A 294 -20.94 -7.86 11.39
CA PRO A 294 -20.77 -8.46 12.70
C PRO A 294 -21.75 -7.83 13.71
N LYS A 295 -22.30 -8.65 14.61
CA LYS A 295 -23.17 -8.15 15.70
C LYS A 295 -22.37 -7.16 16.56
N GLY A 296 -22.97 -6.00 16.89
CA GLY A 296 -22.30 -4.95 17.67
C GLY A 296 -21.45 -3.96 16.86
N SER A 297 -21.45 -4.05 15.52
CA SER A 297 -20.76 -3.11 14.62
C SER A 297 -21.50 -1.78 14.40
N ALA A 298 -22.77 -1.69 14.80
CA ALA A 298 -23.54 -0.45 14.71
C ALA A 298 -23.00 0.54 15.74
N VAL A 299 -22.33 1.59 15.26
CA VAL A 299 -21.85 2.68 16.10
C VAL A 299 -23.01 3.65 16.29
N ALA A 300 -23.43 3.81 17.55
CA ALA A 300 -24.49 4.76 17.90
C ALA A 300 -24.15 6.17 17.38
N ALA A 301 -25.16 6.89 16.88
CA ALA A 301 -24.99 8.28 16.49
C ALA A 301 -24.51 9.10 17.70
N THR A 302 -23.44 9.86 17.52
CA THR A 302 -22.94 10.81 18.50
C THR A 302 -23.95 11.93 18.72
N GLU A 303 -23.91 12.60 19.88
CA GLU A 303 -24.76 13.77 20.13
C GLU A 303 -24.56 14.88 19.08
N ALA A 304 -23.33 15.07 18.59
CA ALA A 304 -23.04 15.97 17.48
C ALA A 304 -23.69 15.54 16.15
N GLU A 305 -23.82 14.24 15.88
CA GLU A 305 -24.55 13.72 14.72
C GLU A 305 -26.07 13.85 14.88
N LYS A 306 -26.59 13.87 16.12
CA LYS A 306 -28.01 14.10 16.42
C LYS A 306 -28.41 15.57 16.41
N THR A 307 -27.52 16.46 16.82
CA THR A 307 -27.77 17.91 16.97
C THR A 307 -27.19 18.77 15.84
N GLY A 308 -26.31 18.19 15.01
CA GLY A 308 -25.60 18.86 13.94
C GLY A 308 -24.24 19.39 14.41
N LEU A 309 -23.17 19.13 13.66
CA LEU A 309 -21.77 19.45 14.01
C LEU A 309 -21.56 20.92 14.40
N MET A 310 -22.37 21.83 13.83
CA MET A 310 -22.33 23.28 14.06
C MET A 310 -23.06 23.73 15.34
N ALA A 311 -23.95 22.89 15.89
CA ALA A 311 -24.68 23.22 17.12
C ALA A 311 -23.88 22.92 18.40
N THR A 312 -22.85 22.06 18.30
CA THR A 312 -21.99 21.67 19.42
C THR A 312 -20.73 22.53 19.58
N ILE A 313 -20.51 23.53 18.71
CA ILE A 313 -19.37 24.45 18.75
C ILE A 313 -19.77 25.82 19.35
N ALA A 314 -21.05 26.01 19.70
CA ALA A 314 -21.57 27.22 20.32
C ALA A 314 -21.55 27.16 21.86
#